data_AF-A0A4V1F9N8-F1
#
_entry.id   AF-A0A4V1F9N8-F1
#
_cell.length_a   1.000
_cell.length_b   1.000
_cell.length_c   1.000
_cell.angle_alpha   90.00
_cell.angle_beta   90.00
_cell.angle_gamma   90.00
#
_symmetry.space_group_name_H-M   'P 1'
#
loop_
_entity.id
_entity.type
_entity.pdbx_description
1 polymer ?
#
loop_
_entity_poly.entity_id
_entity_poly.type
_entity_poly.pdbx_seq_one_letter_code
_entity_poly.pdbx_strand_id
1 'polypeptide(L)'
;MNNLSRLRQTCRKRLDLLKPFHIGFFTTDDWGCYTREIASEKHLTGKIFTQRIERHNLNLRIHIKRLARKTICFSRSFEIDDSVIAAYIENPPYNAFESQPNNETYHFPATHPLQAGRKRVSAL
;
A
#
# COMPACT_ATOMS: atom_id res chain seq x y z
N MET A 1 -30.40 15.96 5.10
CA MET A 1 -29.55 14.78 4.83
C MET A 1 -28.16 15.05 5.37
N ASN A 2 -27.74 14.33 6.42
CA ASN A 2 -26.54 14.68 7.18
C ASN A 2 -25.26 14.24 6.44
N ASN A 3 -24.31 15.16 6.25
CA ASN A 3 -23.01 14.92 5.57
C ASN A 3 -22.25 13.68 6.09
N LEU A 4 -22.44 13.34 7.37
CA LEU A 4 -21.86 12.15 8.01
C LEU A 4 -22.28 10.83 7.34
N SER A 5 -23.50 10.73 6.83
CA SER A 5 -24.02 9.49 6.20
C SER A 5 -23.34 9.21 4.86
N ARG A 6 -23.14 10.25 4.05
CA ARG A 6 -22.48 10.17 2.75
C ARG A 6 -20.99 9.80 2.88
N LEU A 7 -20.29 10.42 3.83
CA LEU A 7 -18.88 10.14 4.10
C LEU A 7 -18.64 8.67 4.46
N ARG A 8 -19.46 8.12 5.37
CA ARG A 8 -19.38 6.71 5.79
C ARG A 8 -19.64 5.75 4.65
N GLN A 9 -20.56 6.10 3.74
CA GLN A 9 -20.87 5.26 2.60
C GLN A 9 -19.71 5.22 1.58
N THR A 10 -19.03 6.35 1.35
CA THR A 10 -17.85 6.40 0.49
C THR A 10 -16.70 5.57 1.05
N CYS A 11 -16.44 5.71 2.34
CA CYS A 11 -15.41 4.98 3.07
C CYS A 11 -15.66 3.47 3.05
N ARG A 12 -16.90 3.01 3.29
CA ARG A 12 -17.28 1.60 3.16
C ARG A 12 -17.13 1.07 1.73
N LYS A 13 -17.57 1.82 0.73
CA LYS A 13 -17.36 1.44 -0.69
C LYS A 13 -15.88 1.23 -1.00
N ARG A 14 -14.99 2.09 -0.46
CA ARG A 14 -13.54 1.96 -0.66
C ARG A 14 -12.99 0.71 0.03
N LEU A 15 -13.44 0.42 1.26
CA LEU A 15 -13.07 -0.80 1.97
C LEU A 15 -13.60 -2.07 1.29
N ASP A 16 -14.79 -2.02 0.70
CA ASP A 16 -15.38 -3.15 -0.04
C ASP A 16 -14.55 -3.55 -1.25
N LEU A 17 -13.99 -2.58 -1.97
CA LEU A 17 -13.06 -2.83 -3.08
C LEU A 17 -11.78 -3.54 -2.64
N LEU A 18 -11.41 -3.42 -1.36
CA LEU A 18 -10.20 -4.00 -0.81
C LEU A 18 -10.40 -5.40 -0.22
N LYS A 19 -11.65 -5.84 0.01
CA LYS A 19 -11.97 -7.16 0.56
C LYS A 19 -11.34 -8.35 -0.17
N PRO A 20 -11.21 -8.36 -1.51
CA PRO A 20 -10.57 -9.48 -2.21
C PRO A 20 -9.07 -9.62 -1.93
N PHE A 21 -8.43 -8.59 -1.36
CA PHE A 21 -7.01 -8.60 -1.09
C PHE A 21 -6.72 -9.01 0.35
N HIS A 22 -5.84 -9.99 0.54
CA HIS A 22 -5.23 -10.29 1.82
C HIS A 22 -4.29 -9.13 2.24
N ILE A 23 -4.86 -8.13 2.92
CA ILE A 23 -4.17 -6.95 3.45
C ILE A 23 -3.88 -7.19 4.93
N GLY A 24 -2.61 -7.10 5.32
CA GLY A 24 -2.21 -7.27 6.72
C GLY A 24 -2.49 -6.02 7.55
N PHE A 25 -2.24 -4.84 6.99
CA PHE A 25 -2.37 -3.55 7.67
C PHE A 25 -2.86 -2.46 6.70
N PHE A 26 -3.63 -1.52 7.25
CA PHE A 26 -4.08 -0.32 6.57
C PHE A 26 -3.33 0.89 7.12
N THR A 27 -2.69 1.63 6.24
CA THR A 27 -2.06 2.91 6.58
C THR A 27 -2.95 4.03 6.04
N THR A 28 -3.53 4.84 6.91
CA THR A 28 -4.43 5.92 6.49
C THR A 28 -4.08 7.22 7.20
N ASP A 29 -4.66 8.32 6.74
CA ASP A 29 -4.73 9.53 7.56
C ASP A 29 -5.58 9.29 8.82
N ASP A 30 -5.48 10.17 9.81
CA ASP A 30 -6.27 10.09 11.05
C ASP A 30 -7.73 10.53 10.83
N TRP A 31 -8.30 10.16 9.68
CA TRP A 31 -9.67 10.50 9.37
C TRP A 31 -10.63 9.57 10.08
N GLY A 32 -11.51 10.14 10.92
CA GLY A 32 -12.40 9.39 11.81
C GLY A 32 -13.39 8.43 11.15
N CYS A 33 -13.46 8.32 9.82
CA CYS A 33 -14.16 7.19 9.19
C CYS A 33 -13.34 5.90 9.30
N TYR A 34 -12.05 5.94 8.99
CA TYR A 34 -11.19 4.76 8.99
C TYR A 34 -11.02 4.20 10.40
N THR A 35 -10.85 5.07 11.40
CA THR A 35 -10.78 4.68 12.82
C THR A 35 -12.01 3.93 13.31
N ARG A 36 -13.18 4.10 12.65
CA ARG A 36 -14.45 3.44 13.03
C ARG A 36 -14.70 2.15 12.27
N GLU A 37 -14.23 2.05 11.03
CA GLU A 37 -14.51 0.93 10.12
C GLU A 37 -13.36 -0.09 10.07
N ILE A 38 -12.14 0.30 10.47
CA ILE A 38 -10.96 -0.56 10.52
C ILE A 38 -10.65 -0.90 11.98
N ALA A 39 -10.35 -2.18 12.25
CA ALA A 39 -9.90 -2.62 13.57
C ALA A 39 -8.59 -1.92 13.96
N SER A 40 -8.52 -1.35 15.17
CA SER A 40 -7.37 -0.56 15.64
C SER A 40 -6.04 -1.32 15.57
N GLU A 41 -6.07 -2.65 15.73
CA GLU A 41 -4.90 -3.53 15.63
C GLU A 41 -4.33 -3.66 14.20
N LYS A 42 -5.14 -3.36 13.18
CA LYS A 42 -4.76 -3.38 11.75
C LYS A 42 -4.59 -1.98 11.17
N HIS A 43 -4.85 -0.95 11.97
CA HIS A 43 -4.85 0.44 11.53
C HIS A 43 -3.59 1.16 11.99
N LEU A 44 -2.77 1.56 11.02
CA LEU A 44 -1.57 2.35 11.23
C LEU A 44 -1.86 3.79 10.81
N THR A 45 -1.82 4.72 11.76
CA THR A 45 -1.89 6.16 11.48
C THR A 45 -0.50 6.77 11.60
N GLY A 46 -0.09 7.58 10.62
CA GLY A 46 1.22 8.22 10.67
C GLY A 46 1.67 8.80 9.33
N LYS A 47 2.23 10.01 9.40
CA LYS A 47 2.68 10.77 8.21
C LYS A 47 3.82 10.09 7.46
N ILE A 48 4.65 9.30 8.14
CA ILE A 48 5.80 8.61 7.52
C ILE A 48 5.29 7.54 6.54
N PHE A 49 4.30 6.76 6.95
CA PHE A 49 3.75 5.68 6.13
C PHE A 49 2.98 6.22 4.93
N THR A 50 2.10 7.20 5.14
CA THR A 50 1.35 7.81 4.05
C THR A 50 2.27 8.48 3.02
N GLN A 51 3.27 9.26 3.46
CA GLN A 51 4.24 9.89 2.55
C GLN A 51 5.07 8.87 1.76
N ARG A 52 5.48 7.76 2.39
CA ARG A 52 6.23 6.70 1.70
C ARG A 52 5.38 6.08 0.58
N ILE A 53 4.08 5.92 0.83
CA ILE A 53 3.15 5.37 -0.16
C ILE A 53 2.91 6.35 -1.31
N GLU A 54 2.68 7.61 -0.98
CA GLU A 54 2.54 8.68 -1.97
C GLU A 54 3.78 8.79 -2.86
N ARG A 55 4.98 8.76 -2.26
CA ARG A 55 6.24 8.83 -3.00
C ARG A 55 6.43 7.63 -3.92
N HIS A 56 6.06 6.43 -3.47
CA HIS A 56 6.10 5.24 -4.31
C HIS A 56 5.17 5.35 -5.51
N ASN A 57 3.92 5.74 -5.27
CA ASN A 57 2.92 5.92 -6.33
C ASN A 57 3.35 7.00 -7.34
N LEU A 58 3.99 8.07 -6.87
CA LEU A 58 4.57 9.10 -7.73
C LEU A 58 5.69 8.52 -8.61
N ASN A 59 6.65 7.80 -8.02
CA ASN A 59 7.75 7.17 -8.76
C ASN A 59 7.23 6.16 -9.79
N LEU A 60 6.27 5.31 -9.41
CA LEU A 60 5.63 4.34 -10.30
C LEU A 60 5.01 5.05 -11.52
N ARG A 61 4.23 6.12 -11.29
CA ARG A 61 3.64 6.92 -12.38
C ARG A 61 4.70 7.54 -13.29
N ILE A 62 5.80 8.03 -12.73
CA ILE A 62 6.91 8.59 -13.50
C ILE A 62 7.56 7.50 -14.36
N HIS A 63 7.84 6.33 -13.79
CA HIS A 63 8.48 5.23 -14.49
C HIS A 63 7.60 4.66 -15.60
N ILE A 64 6.31 4.43 -15.36
CA ILE A 64 5.35 4.04 -16.41
C ILE A 64 5.34 5.06 -17.55
N LYS A 65 5.33 6.36 -17.22
CA LYS A 65 5.40 7.43 -18.23
C LYS A 65 6.70 7.43 -19.03
N ARG A 66 7.83 7.00 -18.44
CA ARG A 66 9.12 6.92 -19.15
C ARG A 66 9.21 5.64 -19.99
N LEU A 67 8.68 4.54 -19.49
CA LEU A 67 8.52 3.28 -20.21
C LEU A 67 7.66 3.46 -21.47
N ALA A 68 6.51 4.13 -21.35
CA ALA A 68 5.65 4.45 -22.50
C ALA A 68 6.36 5.33 -23.56
N ARG A 69 7.32 6.16 -23.15
CA ARG A 69 8.17 6.95 -24.05
C ARG A 69 9.43 6.22 -24.51
N LYS A 70 9.67 4.99 -24.03
CA LYS A 70 10.84 4.17 -24.36
C LYS A 70 12.18 4.82 -24.00
N THR A 71 12.22 5.61 -22.93
CA THR A 71 13.42 6.38 -22.52
C THR A 71 14.21 5.78 -21.36
N ILE A 72 13.71 4.71 -20.74
CA ILE A 72 14.44 3.90 -19.73
C ILE A 72 14.16 2.43 -19.93
N CYS A 73 15.17 1.60 -19.67
CA CYS A 73 15.03 0.13 -19.60
C CYS A 73 14.17 -0.43 -20.73
N PHE A 74 14.35 0.08 -21.95
CA PHE A 74 13.55 -0.29 -23.12
C PHE A 74 14.34 -1.31 -23.93
N SER A 75 13.78 -2.51 -24.06
CA SER A 75 14.29 -3.57 -24.92
C SER A 75 13.54 -3.60 -26.25
N ARG A 76 14.16 -4.20 -27.27
CA ARG A 76 13.42 -4.58 -28.50
C ARG A 76 12.62 -5.86 -28.30
N SER A 77 12.94 -6.66 -27.28
CA SER A 77 12.21 -7.89 -26.93
C SER A 77 11.10 -7.58 -25.94
N PHE A 78 9.87 -7.95 -26.30
CA PHE A 78 8.69 -7.84 -25.44
C PHE A 78 8.85 -8.65 -24.15
N GLU A 79 9.47 -9.83 -24.21
CA GLU A 79 9.64 -10.73 -23.06
C GLU A 79 10.50 -10.09 -21.96
N ILE A 80 11.53 -9.34 -22.35
CA ILE A 80 12.40 -8.63 -21.42
C ILE A 80 11.66 -7.45 -20.79
N ASP A 81 10.94 -6.68 -21.59
CA ASP A 81 10.15 -5.56 -21.07
C ASP A 81 9.08 -6.05 -20.09
N ASP A 82 8.36 -7.13 -20.41
CA ASP A 82 7.33 -7.72 -19.54
C ASP A 82 7.92 -8.27 -18.24
N SER A 83 9.05 -8.97 -18.31
CA SER A 83 9.77 -9.48 -17.13
C SER A 83 10.22 -8.35 -16.20
N VAL A 84 10.73 -7.25 -16.76
CA VAL A 84 11.17 -6.09 -15.98
C VAL A 84 9.98 -5.39 -15.32
N ILE A 85 8.84 -5.27 -16.02
CA ILE A 85 7.61 -4.70 -15.45
C ILE A 85 7.09 -5.58 -14.32
N ALA A 86 7.02 -6.90 -14.52
CA ALA A 86 6.60 -7.86 -13.50
C ALA A 86 7.48 -7.75 -12.26
N ALA A 87 8.81 -7.80 -12.42
CA ALA A 87 9.76 -7.65 -11.32
C ALA A 87 9.62 -6.29 -10.60
N TYR A 88 9.31 -5.22 -11.34
CA TYR A 88 9.11 -3.89 -10.76
C TYR A 88 7.83 -3.80 -9.90
N ILE A 89 6.76 -4.50 -10.30
CA ILE A 89 5.50 -4.56 -9.54
C ILE A 89 5.64 -5.48 -8.33
N GLU A 90 6.38 -6.59 -8.46
CA GLU A 90 6.60 -7.59 -7.40
C GLU A 90 7.52 -7.13 -6.28
N ASN A 91 8.26 -6.02 -6.47
CA ASN A 91 9.14 -5.40 -5.47
C ASN A 91 8.61 -4.04 -4.96
N PRO A 92 7.45 -3.99 -4.27
CA PRO A 92 6.97 -2.76 -3.67
C PRO A 92 7.88 -2.34 -2.49
N PRO A 93 8.04 -1.03 -2.23
CA PRO A 93 8.91 -0.50 -1.17
C PRO A 93 8.40 -0.77 0.26
N TYR A 94 7.26 -1.44 0.37
CA TYR A 94 6.67 -1.93 1.62
C TYR A 94 7.24 -3.29 2.04
N ASN A 95 7.92 -4.02 1.15
CA ASN A 95 8.67 -5.21 1.55
C ASN A 95 9.75 -4.87 2.61
N ALA A 96 10.14 -3.59 2.71
CA ALA A 96 11.06 -3.06 3.72
C ALA A 96 10.39 -2.58 5.03
N PHE A 97 9.09 -2.82 5.25
CA PHE A 97 8.49 -2.71 6.59
C PHE A 97 9.11 -3.70 7.59
N GLU A 98 9.75 -4.76 7.09
CA GLU A 98 10.45 -5.77 7.89
C GLU A 98 11.87 -5.33 8.32
N SER A 99 12.38 -4.19 7.81
CA SER A 99 13.77 -3.77 8.08
C SER A 99 13.95 -2.23 8.03
N GLN A 100 13.72 -1.55 9.16
CA GLN A 100 14.22 -0.19 9.41
C GLN A 100 15.29 -0.26 10.53
N PRO A 101 16.52 0.29 10.33
CA PRO A 101 17.67 0.13 11.22
C PRO A 101 17.74 1.21 12.30
N ASN A 102 16.61 1.55 12.91
CA ASN A 102 16.54 2.63 13.89
C ASN A 102 15.44 2.33 14.91
N ASN A 103 15.73 1.35 15.78
CA ASN A 103 15.31 1.08 17.17
C ASN A 103 14.01 1.69 17.77
N GLU A 104 13.07 2.19 16.99
CA GLU A 104 11.69 2.39 17.39
C GLU A 104 10.91 1.19 16.87
N THR A 105 10.84 0.16 17.71
CA THR A 105 10.00 -1.01 17.50
C THR A 105 8.55 -0.54 17.44
N TYR A 106 8.02 -0.32 16.23
CA TYR A 106 6.58 -0.25 16.03
C TYR A 106 6.02 -1.63 16.37
N HIS A 107 5.41 -1.74 17.56
CA HIS A 107 4.85 -2.98 18.07
C HIS A 107 3.72 -3.44 17.15
N PHE A 108 4.04 -4.36 16.23
CA PHE A 108 3.03 -5.17 15.56
C PHE A 108 2.39 -6.07 16.63
N PRO A 109 1.05 -6.02 16.85
CA PRO A 109 0.42 -6.86 17.86
C PRO A 109 0.64 -8.34 17.52
N ALA A 110 1.28 -9.04 18.45
CA ALA A 110 1.67 -10.44 18.34
C ALA A 110 0.47 -11.35 18.61
N THR A 111 -0.51 -11.37 17.71
CA THR A 111 -1.61 -12.33 17.77
C THR A 111 -1.99 -12.72 16.35
N HIS A 112 -1.26 -13.67 15.77
CA HIS A 112 -1.75 -14.80 14.97
C HIS A 112 -0.54 -15.58 14.40
N PRO A 113 -0.55 -16.93 14.45
CA PRO A 113 0.57 -17.76 14.03
C PRO A 113 0.94 -17.49 12.56
N LEU A 114 2.25 -17.35 12.38
CA LEU A 114 2.94 -17.07 11.13
C LEU A 114 2.61 -18.14 10.07
N GLN A 115 1.80 -17.79 9.08
CA GLN A 115 1.78 -18.47 7.79
C GLN A 115 2.69 -17.70 6.84
N ALA A 116 3.67 -18.40 6.28
CA ALA A 116 4.67 -17.89 5.36
C ALA A 116 3.99 -17.30 4.10
N GLY A 117 3.72 -16.00 4.13
CA GLY A 117 3.11 -15.27 3.02
C GLY A 117 3.42 -13.79 3.15
N ARG A 118 4.09 -13.22 2.14
CA ARG A 118 4.49 -11.81 2.07
C ARG A 118 3.30 -10.91 2.37
N LYS A 119 3.34 -10.14 3.46
CA LYS A 119 2.23 -9.28 3.91
C LYS A 119 2.12 -8.05 3.00
N ARG A 120 0.93 -7.79 2.45
CA ARG A 120 0.65 -6.57 1.69
C ARG A 120 0.17 -5.46 2.61
N VAL A 121 0.74 -4.26 2.44
CA VAL A 121 0.30 -3.02 3.10
C VAL A 121 -0.49 -2.19 2.09
N SER A 122 -1.66 -1.71 2.50
CA SER A 122 -2.52 -0.88 1.64
C SER A 122 -2.68 0.52 2.22
N ALA A 123 -2.49 1.54 1.38
CA ALA A 123 -3.01 2.87 1.65
C ALA A 123 -4.49 2.94 1.33
N LEU A 124 -5.25 3.59 2.21
CA LEU A 124 -6.62 4.02 1.97
C LEU A 124 -6.71 5.53 2.07
#